data_AF-A0A349B6F9-F1
#
_entry.id   AF-A0A349B6F9-F1
#
_cell.length_a   1.000
_cell.length_b   1.000
_cell.length_c   1.000
_cell.angle_alpha   90.00
_cell.angle_beta   90.00
_cell.angle_gamma   90.00
#
_symmetry.space_group_name_H-M   'P 1'
#
loop_
_entity.id
_entity.type
_entity.pdbx_description
1 polymer ?
#
loop_
_entity_poly.entity_id
_entity_poly.type
_entity_poly.pdbx_seq_one_letter_code
_entity_poly.pdbx_strand_id
1 'polypeptide(L)'
;MPSLEGARARGESAIDAIRRRLTQQAADLLNEHPDFARGASEVGLIDRAWLEQPTERPIRTATSLDVIRRFLERSIEQEPSLIANMGLNAIQLLNVDTDDGRTGDARQVATIAFTDLEGFTSFTSREGDRAARELLEQHHRAVGPVIRSRGGRIVKKLGDGLLISFGAPEAAVLAALEIDETNETGLRLRVGLHHGEVELLGDDVIGHDVNLAARVADSAKGGEVLATTDVRSAIGTPPAGVTFGRARRRTFKGVDGSVLVCPVRRAG
;
A
#
# COMPACT_ATOMS: atom_id res chain seq x y z
N MET A 1 -9.89 26.91 29.85
CA MET A 1 -8.86 27.14 28.82
C MET A 1 -7.68 26.24 29.15
N PRO A 2 -7.44 25.13 28.43
CA PRO A 2 -6.23 24.31 28.65
C PRO A 2 -4.99 25.12 28.24
N SER A 3 -3.93 25.11 29.04
CA SER A 3 -2.71 25.87 28.75
C SER A 3 -1.99 25.30 27.52
N LEU A 4 -1.51 26.18 26.65
CA LEU A 4 -0.72 25.87 25.44
C LEU A 4 0.50 24.97 25.74
N GLU A 5 1.05 25.09 26.95
CA GLU A 5 2.20 24.32 27.43
C GLU A 5 1.84 22.84 27.70
N GLY A 6 0.66 22.57 28.26
CA GLY A 6 0.16 21.21 28.47
C GLY A 6 -0.31 20.52 27.18
N ALA A 7 -0.58 21.26 26.11
CA ALA A 7 -0.85 20.70 24.79
C ALA A 7 0.44 20.31 24.06
N ARG A 8 1.51 21.12 24.17
CA ARG A 8 2.84 20.80 23.63
C ARG A 8 3.47 19.57 24.29
N ALA A 9 3.48 19.49 25.62
CA ALA A 9 4.06 18.35 26.34
C ALA A 9 3.32 17.03 26.06
N ARG A 10 1.99 17.08 25.87
CA ARG A 10 1.20 15.92 25.44
C ARG A 10 1.49 15.52 23.99
N GLY A 11 1.71 16.49 23.10
CA GLY A 11 2.13 16.26 21.73
C GLY A 11 3.52 15.61 21.63
N GLU A 12 4.50 16.13 22.35
CA GLU A 12 5.86 15.57 22.41
C GLU A 12 5.85 14.15 23.00
N SER A 13 5.13 13.92 24.10
CA SER A 13 5.01 12.59 24.70
C SER A 13 4.28 11.58 23.79
N ALA A 14 3.32 12.03 22.98
CA ALA A 14 2.63 11.19 22.01
C ALA A 14 3.53 10.84 20.82
N ILE A 15 4.29 11.81 20.31
CA ILE A 15 5.28 11.61 19.25
C ILE A 15 6.37 10.64 19.71
N ASP A 16 6.88 10.79 20.94
CA ASP A 16 7.87 9.88 21.51
C ASP A 16 7.33 8.46 21.70
N ALA A 17 6.06 8.31 22.08
CA ALA A 17 5.42 7.00 22.17
C ALA A 17 5.28 6.34 20.79
N ILE A 18 4.93 7.11 19.76
CA ILE A 18 4.86 6.63 18.37
C ILE A 18 6.26 6.25 17.87
N ARG A 19 7.27 7.10 18.11
CA ARG A 19 8.66 6.86 17.70
C ARG A 19 9.21 5.59 18.33
N ARG A 20 9.05 5.42 19.65
CA ARG A 20 9.47 4.20 20.36
C ARG A 20 8.77 2.96 19.80
N ARG A 21 7.48 3.05 19.51
CA ARG A 21 6.73 1.92 18.93
C ARG A 21 7.23 1.54 17.55
N LEU A 22 7.48 2.52 16.68
CA LEU A 22 8.04 2.28 15.34
C LEU A 22 9.46 1.73 15.41
N THR A 23 10.30 2.26 16.30
CA THR A 23 11.65 1.75 16.53
C THR A 23 11.63 0.30 17.03
N GLN A 24 10.72 -0.03 17.95
CA GLN A 24 10.55 -1.39 18.44
C GLN A 24 10.08 -2.33 17.33
N GLN A 25 9.10 -1.93 16.51
CA GLN A 25 8.62 -2.74 15.38
C GLN A 25 9.72 -2.97 14.34
N ALA A 26 10.53 -1.95 14.04
CA ALA A 26 11.68 -2.09 13.14
C ALA A 26 12.74 -3.04 13.71
N ALA A 27 13.00 -2.97 15.02
CA ALA A 27 13.95 -3.84 15.70
C ALA A 27 13.47 -5.29 15.74
N ASP A 28 12.21 -5.53 16.05
CA ASP A 28 11.60 -6.86 16.05
C ASP A 28 11.73 -7.50 14.66
N LEU A 29 11.41 -6.74 13.60
CA LEU A 29 11.55 -7.20 12.22
C LEU A 29 13.00 -7.51 11.83
N LEU A 30 13.95 -6.65 12.19
CA LEU A 30 15.38 -6.85 11.89
C LEU A 30 15.97 -8.04 12.66
N ASN A 31 15.45 -8.34 13.84
CA ASN A 31 15.84 -9.51 14.62
C ASN A 31 15.25 -10.81 14.05
N GLU A 32 14.01 -10.77 13.56
CA GLU A 32 13.37 -11.92 12.90
C GLU A 32 14.04 -12.27 11.56
N HIS A 33 14.68 -11.30 10.91
CA HIS A 33 15.31 -11.46 9.59
C HIS A 33 16.79 -10.98 9.58
N PRO A 34 17.75 -11.81 10.05
CA PRO A 34 19.16 -11.42 10.20
C PRO A 34 19.86 -11.04 8.90
N ASP A 35 19.41 -11.61 7.78
CA ASP A 35 19.95 -11.29 6.45
C ASP A 35 19.46 -9.93 5.95
N PHE A 36 18.21 -9.56 6.27
CA PHE A 36 17.68 -8.21 6.06
C PHE A 36 18.45 -7.18 6.90
N ALA A 37 18.73 -7.48 8.18
CA ALA A 37 19.56 -6.62 9.03
C ALA A 37 20.98 -6.43 8.51
N ARG A 38 21.59 -7.49 7.99
CA ARG A 38 22.92 -7.43 7.37
C ARG A 38 22.91 -6.56 6.13
N GLY A 39 21.95 -6.77 5.22
CA GLY A 39 21.81 -5.95 4.02
C GLY A 39 21.58 -4.48 4.36
N ALA A 40 20.76 -4.17 5.37
CA ALA A 40 20.48 -2.81 5.80
C ALA A 40 21.74 -2.11 6.34
N SER A 41 22.57 -2.85 7.10
CA SER A 41 23.87 -2.36 7.59
C SER A 41 24.87 -2.14 6.45
N GLU A 42 24.96 -3.06 5.50
CA GLU A 42 25.88 -2.98 4.34
C GLU A 42 25.63 -1.76 3.46
N VAL A 43 24.37 -1.38 3.27
CA VAL A 43 24.00 -0.19 2.47
C VAL A 43 23.89 1.09 3.32
N GLY A 44 24.29 1.04 4.59
CA GLY A 44 24.37 2.19 5.49
C GLY A 44 23.02 2.72 6.00
N LEU A 45 21.96 1.91 5.98
CA LEU A 45 20.63 2.30 6.49
C LEU A 45 20.56 2.28 8.01
N ILE A 46 21.26 1.34 8.62
CA ILE A 46 21.36 1.20 10.07
C ILE A 46 22.84 1.03 10.45
N ASP A 47 23.23 1.62 11.58
CA ASP A 47 24.56 1.39 12.13
C ASP A 47 24.61 0.02 12.80
N ARG A 48 25.73 -0.70 12.70
CA ARG A 48 25.94 -1.99 13.36
C ARG A 48 25.75 -1.90 14.88
N ALA A 49 26.09 -0.76 15.49
CA ALA A 49 25.85 -0.51 16.90
C ALA A 49 24.37 -0.27 17.26
N TRP A 50 23.50 0.01 16.27
CA TRP A 50 22.06 0.09 16.47
C TRP A 50 21.44 -1.31 16.63
N LEU A 51 21.91 -2.29 15.85
CA LEU A 51 21.44 -3.68 15.95
C LEU A 51 21.68 -4.29 17.34
N GLU A 52 22.73 -3.85 18.02
CA GLU A 52 23.07 -4.31 19.36
C GLU A 52 22.18 -3.67 20.45
N GLN A 53 21.72 -2.43 20.26
CA GLN A 53 20.92 -1.67 21.22
C GLN A 53 19.87 -0.75 20.52
N PRO A 54 18.78 -1.33 19.99
CA PRO A 54 17.85 -0.61 19.10
C PRO A 54 17.04 0.50 19.80
N THR A 55 16.78 0.36 21.10
CA THR A 55 16.00 1.28 21.92
C THR A 55 16.82 2.47 22.44
N GLU A 56 18.15 2.35 22.50
CA GLU A 56 19.05 3.36 23.07
C GLU A 56 19.70 4.26 22.01
N ARG A 57 19.64 3.85 20.73
CA ARG A 57 20.20 4.61 19.61
C ARG A 57 19.13 4.82 18.54
N PRO A 58 18.83 6.04 18.09
CA PRO A 58 17.97 6.25 16.91
C PRO A 58 18.72 5.90 15.61
N ILE A 59 17.99 5.45 14.59
CA ILE A 59 18.52 5.23 13.23
C ILE A 59 19.22 6.52 12.75
N ARG A 60 20.48 6.43 12.30
CA ARG A 60 21.26 7.61 11.86
C ARG A 60 20.57 8.28 10.65
N THR A 61 20.39 9.59 10.73
CA THR A 61 19.58 10.44 9.85
C THR A 61 20.26 10.92 8.56
N ALA A 62 21.26 10.23 8.02
CA ALA A 62 21.96 10.70 6.81
C ALA A 62 21.59 9.94 5.52
N THR A 63 20.83 8.86 5.61
CA THR A 63 20.52 8.03 4.46
C THR A 63 19.30 8.57 3.72
N SER A 64 19.46 8.86 2.42
CA SER A 64 18.34 9.31 1.58
C SER A 64 17.20 8.29 1.63
N LEU A 65 15.96 8.79 1.71
CA LEU A 65 14.74 7.98 1.66
C LEU A 65 14.68 7.12 0.38
N ASP A 66 15.31 7.55 -0.71
CA ASP A 66 15.45 6.75 -1.93
C ASP A 66 16.26 5.47 -1.71
N VAL A 67 17.28 5.52 -0.87
CA VAL A 67 18.12 4.37 -0.54
C VAL A 67 17.34 3.41 0.37
N ILE A 68 16.60 3.95 1.36
CA ILE A 68 15.70 3.17 2.22
C ILE A 68 14.65 2.45 1.36
N ARG A 69 13.99 3.19 0.46
CA ARG A 69 12.97 2.67 -0.44
C ARG A 69 13.50 1.57 -1.36
N ARG A 70 14.61 1.83 -2.07
CA ARG A 70 15.22 0.84 -2.99
C ARG A 70 15.68 -0.41 -2.26
N PHE A 71 16.16 -0.26 -1.03
CA PHE A 71 16.54 -1.40 -0.21
C PHE A 71 15.32 -2.22 0.18
N LEU A 72 14.25 -1.58 0.68
CA LEU A 72 13.00 -2.25 0.97
C LEU A 72 12.45 -2.98 -0.26
N GLU A 73 12.35 -2.30 -1.41
CA GLU A 73 11.89 -2.89 -2.68
C GLU A 73 12.71 -4.14 -3.06
N ARG A 74 14.04 -4.08 -2.98
CA ARG A 74 14.91 -5.24 -3.27
C ARG A 74 14.75 -6.37 -2.26
N SER A 75 14.61 -6.07 -0.98
CA SER A 75 14.44 -7.07 0.06
C SER A 75 13.11 -7.82 -0.09
N ILE A 76 12.05 -7.08 -0.42
CA ILE A 76 10.73 -7.62 -0.74
C ILE A 76 10.79 -8.60 -1.92
N GLU A 77 11.56 -8.27 -2.95
CA GLU A 77 11.75 -9.14 -4.12
C GLU A 77 12.50 -10.44 -3.77
N GLN A 78 13.40 -10.42 -2.78
CA GLN A 78 14.18 -11.60 -2.39
C GLN A 78 13.47 -12.47 -1.37
N GLU A 79 12.75 -11.88 -0.43
CA GLU A 79 12.14 -12.54 0.73
C GLU A 79 10.69 -12.04 0.94
N PRO A 80 9.69 -12.62 0.24
CA PRO A 80 8.30 -12.19 0.35
C PRO A 80 7.70 -12.30 1.75
N SER A 81 8.23 -13.18 2.61
CA SER A 81 7.82 -13.33 4.01
C SER A 81 7.94 -12.03 4.82
N LEU A 82 8.84 -11.11 4.43
CA LEU A 82 8.94 -9.77 5.02
C LEU A 82 7.64 -8.95 4.87
N ILE A 83 6.99 -9.00 3.70
CA ILE A 83 5.70 -8.30 3.49
C ILE A 83 4.54 -9.08 4.09
N ALA A 84 4.57 -10.41 3.96
CA ALA A 84 3.55 -11.28 4.50
C ALA A 84 3.25 -10.97 5.98
N ASN A 85 4.28 -10.62 6.75
CA ASN A 85 4.16 -10.28 8.17
C ASN A 85 3.74 -8.82 8.43
N MET A 86 3.95 -7.90 7.49
CA MET A 86 3.62 -6.47 7.66
C MET A 86 2.26 -6.06 7.08
N GLY A 87 1.77 -6.77 6.06
CA GLY A 87 0.53 -6.48 5.35
C GLY A 87 0.49 -5.09 4.69
N LEU A 88 -0.70 -4.63 4.30
CA LEU A 88 -0.92 -3.37 3.58
C LEU A 88 -0.46 -2.11 4.34
N ASN A 89 -0.10 -2.21 5.63
CA ASN A 89 0.43 -1.08 6.38
C ASN A 89 1.91 -0.77 6.03
N ALA A 90 2.72 -1.77 5.65
CA ALA A 90 4.08 -1.51 5.15
C ALA A 90 4.07 -0.71 3.84
N ILE A 91 3.04 -0.93 3.03
CA ILE A 91 2.79 -0.20 1.80
C ILE A 91 2.50 1.28 2.08
N GLN A 92 1.74 1.57 3.14
CA GLN A 92 1.51 2.96 3.57
C GLN A 92 2.79 3.62 4.04
N LEU A 93 3.70 2.87 4.69
CA LEU A 93 5.03 3.36 5.06
C LEU A 93 5.87 3.74 3.83
N LEU A 94 5.73 3.02 2.71
CA LEU A 94 6.37 3.36 1.43
C LEU A 94 5.72 4.56 0.70
N ASN A 95 4.58 5.03 1.17
CA ASN A 95 3.86 6.20 0.65
C ASN A 95 3.95 7.40 1.63
N VAL A 96 4.76 7.32 2.68
CA VAL A 96 4.98 8.44 3.62
C VAL A 96 5.74 9.55 2.90
N ASP A 97 5.17 10.75 2.96
CA ASP A 97 5.65 11.97 2.28
C ASP A 97 7.13 12.26 2.56
N THR A 98 7.88 12.49 1.48
CA THR A 98 9.18 13.16 1.51
C THR A 98 8.93 14.66 1.41
N ASP A 99 8.74 15.34 2.54
CA ASP A 99 8.93 16.79 2.55
C ASP A 99 10.44 17.07 2.44
N ASP A 100 10.88 17.37 1.22
CA ASP A 100 12.18 17.99 0.98
C ASP A 100 12.04 19.02 -0.16
N GLY A 101 11.26 20.07 0.09
CA GLY A 101 11.52 21.42 -0.41
C GLY A 101 11.89 21.61 -1.90
N ARG A 102 11.39 20.79 -2.82
CA ARG A 102 11.63 20.95 -4.26
C ARG A 102 10.33 21.20 -5.04
N THR A 103 10.19 22.48 -5.40
CA THR A 103 9.35 23.05 -6.46
C THR A 103 9.13 22.14 -7.67
N GLY A 104 7.86 21.78 -7.90
CA GLY A 104 7.37 21.26 -9.19
C GLY A 104 6.42 20.06 -9.15
N ASP A 105 5.55 19.92 -8.15
CA ASP A 105 4.59 18.80 -8.11
C ASP A 105 3.29 19.14 -8.86
N ALA A 106 2.87 18.25 -9.77
CA ALA A 106 1.65 18.40 -10.54
C ALA A 106 0.53 17.60 -9.87
N ARG A 107 -0.37 18.29 -9.16
CA ARG A 107 -1.62 17.69 -8.72
C ARG A 107 -2.45 17.28 -9.93
N GLN A 108 -2.93 16.05 -9.91
CA GLN A 108 -3.86 15.56 -10.93
C GLN A 108 -4.96 14.72 -10.29
N VAL A 109 -6.10 14.67 -10.96
CA VAL A 109 -7.18 13.74 -10.61
C VAL A 109 -6.87 12.38 -11.24
N ALA A 110 -6.93 11.32 -10.44
CA ALA A 110 -6.70 9.96 -10.90
C ALA A 110 -7.59 8.96 -10.15
N THR A 111 -7.76 7.78 -10.73
CA THR A 111 -8.34 6.63 -10.02
C THR A 111 -7.24 5.71 -9.56
N ILE A 112 -7.15 5.53 -8.25
CA ILE A 112 -6.17 4.68 -7.58
C ILE A 112 -6.81 3.35 -7.25
N ALA A 113 -6.13 2.27 -7.62
CA ALA A 113 -6.48 0.90 -7.31
C ALA A 113 -5.38 0.28 -6.45
N PHE A 114 -5.79 -0.36 -5.36
CA PHE A 114 -4.94 -1.28 -4.61
C PHE A 114 -5.48 -2.70 -4.78
N THR A 115 -4.57 -3.64 -5.04
CA THR A 115 -4.87 -5.09 -5.01
C THR A 115 -4.09 -5.76 -3.89
N ASP A 116 -4.54 -6.92 -3.44
CA ASP A 116 -3.88 -7.75 -2.42
C ASP A 116 -4.42 -9.19 -2.48
N LEU A 117 -3.59 -10.20 -2.16
CA LEU A 117 -3.99 -11.60 -2.18
C LEU A 117 -4.34 -12.09 -0.76
N GLU A 118 -5.63 -12.32 -0.53
CA GLU A 118 -6.10 -12.83 0.76
C GLU A 118 -5.51 -14.22 1.04
N GLY A 119 -4.82 -14.33 2.18
CA GLY A 119 -4.18 -15.57 2.60
C GLY A 119 -2.74 -15.75 2.09
N PHE A 120 -2.16 -14.75 1.42
CA PHE A 120 -0.77 -14.80 0.96
C PHE A 120 0.22 -15.03 2.11
N THR A 121 -0.02 -14.43 3.28
CA THR A 121 0.81 -14.67 4.47
C THR A 121 0.81 -16.15 4.86
N SER A 122 -0.38 -16.73 5.00
CA SER A 122 -0.54 -18.14 5.34
C SER A 122 0.03 -19.07 4.26
N PHE A 123 -0.06 -18.68 2.99
CA PHE A 123 0.57 -19.39 1.89
C PHE A 123 2.09 -19.37 2.02
N THR A 124 2.68 -18.20 2.28
CA THR A 124 4.14 -18.03 2.41
C THR A 124 4.68 -18.82 3.59
N SER A 125 4.00 -18.81 4.74
CA SER A 125 4.39 -19.62 5.91
C SER A 125 4.33 -21.13 5.64
N ARG A 126 3.44 -21.59 4.76
CA ARG A 126 3.24 -23.02 4.48
C ARG A 126 4.13 -23.54 3.34
N GLU A 127 4.26 -22.77 2.27
CA GLU A 127 4.93 -23.18 1.03
C GLU A 127 6.36 -22.62 0.89
N GLY A 128 6.72 -21.62 1.72
CA GLY A 128 8.03 -20.98 1.75
C GLY A 128 8.25 -19.88 0.70
N ASP A 129 9.30 -19.09 0.88
CA ASP A 129 9.59 -17.89 0.07
C ASP A 129 9.81 -18.15 -1.41
N ARG A 130 10.31 -19.33 -1.79
CA ARG A 130 10.48 -19.68 -3.21
C ARG A 130 9.13 -19.82 -3.90
N ALA A 131 8.21 -20.58 -3.31
CA ALA A 131 6.87 -20.76 -3.86
C ALA A 131 6.08 -19.44 -3.85
N ALA A 132 6.25 -18.64 -2.80
CA ALA A 132 5.67 -17.30 -2.71
C ALA A 132 6.14 -16.39 -3.86
N ARG A 133 7.45 -16.35 -4.14
CA ARG A 133 7.99 -15.59 -5.29
C ARG A 133 7.43 -16.08 -6.62
N GLU A 134 7.41 -17.38 -6.85
CA GLU A 134 6.88 -17.97 -8.10
C GLU A 134 5.40 -17.61 -8.29
N LEU A 135 4.60 -17.63 -7.23
CA LEU A 135 3.19 -17.22 -7.27
C LEU A 135 3.05 -15.73 -7.61
N LEU A 136 3.83 -14.86 -6.96
CA LEU A 136 3.81 -13.42 -7.24
C LEU A 136 4.25 -13.09 -8.67
N GLU A 137 5.28 -13.75 -9.18
CA GLU A 137 5.73 -13.56 -10.56
C GLU A 137 4.67 -13.96 -11.57
N GLN A 138 3.99 -15.08 -11.35
CA GLN A 138 2.88 -15.54 -12.19
C GLN A 138 1.72 -14.55 -12.14
N HIS A 139 1.33 -14.13 -10.94
CA HIS A 139 0.27 -13.14 -10.74
C HIS A 139 0.60 -11.83 -11.47
N HIS A 140 1.78 -11.25 -11.23
CA HIS A 140 2.21 -10.00 -11.87
C HIS A 140 2.29 -10.11 -13.41
N ARG A 141 2.68 -11.27 -13.94
CA ARG A 141 2.74 -11.53 -15.39
C ARG A 141 1.34 -11.58 -16.00
N ALA A 142 0.36 -12.14 -15.29
CA ALA A 142 -1.03 -12.24 -15.74
C ALA A 142 -1.74 -10.89 -15.72
N VAL A 143 -1.58 -10.10 -14.65
CA VAL A 143 -2.35 -8.85 -14.46
C VAL A 143 -1.75 -7.66 -15.22
N GLY A 144 -0.44 -7.65 -15.46
CA GLY A 144 0.24 -6.55 -16.15
C GLY A 144 -0.35 -6.19 -17.53
N PRO A 145 -0.59 -7.15 -18.43
CA PRO A 145 -1.27 -6.92 -19.70
C PRO A 145 -2.67 -6.30 -19.57
N VAL A 146 -3.49 -6.78 -18.61
CA VAL A 146 -4.84 -6.27 -18.35
C VAL A 146 -4.81 -4.81 -17.92
N ILE A 147 -3.89 -4.46 -17.01
CA ILE A 147 -3.71 -3.09 -16.52
C ILE A 147 -3.33 -2.16 -17.69
N ARG A 148 -2.33 -2.56 -18.48
CA ARG A 148 -1.83 -1.75 -19.61
C ARG A 148 -2.86 -1.59 -20.73
N SER A 149 -3.59 -2.65 -21.08
CA SER A 149 -4.61 -2.59 -22.14
C SER A 149 -5.73 -1.60 -21.84
N ARG A 150 -5.92 -1.27 -20.57
CA ARG A 150 -6.91 -0.30 -20.07
C ARG A 150 -6.29 1.07 -19.73
N GLY A 151 -5.06 1.33 -20.16
CA GLY A 151 -4.38 2.60 -19.91
C GLY A 151 -3.98 2.82 -18.44
N GLY A 152 -3.96 1.75 -17.64
CA GLY A 152 -3.46 1.78 -16.27
C GLY A 152 -1.94 1.67 -16.20
N ARG A 153 -1.39 2.18 -15.11
CA ARG A 153 0.03 2.11 -14.80
C ARG A 153 0.22 1.47 -13.43
N ILE A 154 1.03 0.41 -13.36
CA ILE A 154 1.51 -0.12 -12.09
C ILE A 154 2.53 0.90 -11.56
N VAL A 155 2.17 1.60 -10.49
CA VAL A 155 3.05 2.58 -9.83
C VAL A 155 4.05 1.84 -8.95
N LYS A 156 3.57 0.88 -8.16
CA LYS A 156 4.39 0.08 -7.24
C LYS A 156 3.90 -1.37 -7.19
N LYS A 157 4.85 -2.29 -7.08
CA LYS A 157 4.61 -3.66 -6.62
C LYS A 157 4.89 -3.71 -5.13
N LEU A 158 4.00 -4.36 -4.40
CA LEU A 158 3.92 -4.23 -2.95
C LEU A 158 3.79 -5.62 -2.33
N GLY A 159 4.69 -6.52 -2.74
CA GLY A 159 4.60 -7.94 -2.41
C GLY A 159 3.48 -8.61 -3.19
N ASP A 160 2.44 -9.00 -2.47
CA ASP A 160 1.22 -9.60 -3.00
C ASP A 160 0.16 -8.59 -3.43
N GLY A 161 0.43 -7.31 -3.20
CA GLY A 161 -0.40 -6.22 -3.68
C GLY A 161 0.22 -5.41 -4.81
N LEU A 162 -0.64 -4.65 -5.49
CA LEU A 162 -0.25 -3.67 -6.50
C LEU A 162 -0.87 -2.32 -6.17
N LEU A 163 -0.10 -1.24 -6.40
CA LEU A 163 -0.61 0.12 -6.49
C LEU A 163 -0.67 0.49 -7.97
N ILE A 164 -1.87 0.79 -8.44
CA ILE A 164 -2.16 1.04 -9.85
C ILE A 164 -2.88 2.38 -9.97
N SER A 165 -2.45 3.20 -10.92
CA SER A 165 -3.10 4.46 -11.25
C SER A 165 -3.76 4.39 -12.63
N PHE A 166 -4.96 4.94 -12.74
CA PHE A 166 -5.69 5.09 -14.01
C PHE A 166 -6.12 6.55 -14.19
N GLY A 167 -6.06 7.04 -15.43
CA GLY A 167 -6.61 8.36 -15.77
C GLY A 167 -8.13 8.37 -15.89
N ALA A 168 -8.76 7.21 -16.14
CA ALA A 168 -10.20 7.07 -16.30
C ALA A 168 -10.79 6.09 -15.27
N PRO A 169 -11.84 6.47 -14.51
CA PRO A 169 -12.42 5.63 -13.46
C PRO A 169 -13.11 4.37 -14.03
N GLU A 170 -13.70 4.43 -15.21
CA GLU A 170 -14.31 3.28 -15.90
C GLU A 170 -13.25 2.23 -16.22
N ALA A 171 -12.08 2.68 -16.68
CA ALA A 171 -10.97 1.81 -17.03
C ALA A 171 -10.44 1.08 -15.80
N ALA A 172 -10.33 1.77 -14.66
CA ALA A 172 -9.92 1.18 -13.39
C ALA A 172 -10.90 0.08 -12.92
N VAL A 173 -12.20 0.35 -13.01
CA VAL A 173 -13.25 -0.61 -12.64
C VAL A 173 -13.21 -1.85 -13.54
N LEU A 174 -13.11 -1.65 -14.85
CA LEU A 174 -13.08 -2.77 -15.78
C LEU A 174 -11.77 -3.58 -15.66
N ALA A 175 -10.65 -2.93 -15.32
CA ALA A 175 -9.38 -3.61 -15.02
C ALA A 175 -9.50 -4.44 -13.75
N ALA A 176 -10.03 -3.86 -12.67
CA ALA A 176 -10.20 -4.54 -11.40
C ALA A 176 -11.05 -5.81 -11.54
N LEU A 177 -12.17 -5.74 -12.26
CA LEU A 177 -13.02 -6.90 -12.52
C LEU A 177 -12.31 -7.97 -13.35
N GLU A 178 -11.62 -7.59 -14.42
CA GLU A 178 -10.91 -8.55 -15.27
C GLU A 178 -9.73 -9.20 -14.55
N ILE A 179 -9.01 -8.46 -13.71
CA ILE A 179 -7.90 -8.99 -12.89
C ILE A 179 -8.42 -10.00 -11.86
N ASP A 180 -9.56 -9.74 -11.22
CA ASP A 180 -10.19 -10.69 -10.29
C ASP A 180 -10.69 -11.94 -11.02
N GLU A 181 -11.30 -11.79 -12.20
CA GLU A 181 -11.77 -12.88 -13.06
C GLU A 181 -10.64 -13.77 -13.60
N THR A 182 -9.49 -13.19 -13.91
CA THR A 182 -8.31 -13.88 -14.50
C THR A 182 -7.32 -14.35 -13.44
N ASN A 183 -7.64 -14.22 -12.15
CA ASN A 183 -6.75 -14.60 -11.07
C ASN A 183 -6.72 -16.13 -10.86
N GLU A 184 -5.64 -16.75 -11.34
CA GLU A 184 -5.41 -18.20 -11.26
C GLU A 184 -4.48 -18.63 -10.10
N THR A 185 -4.15 -17.71 -9.18
CA THR A 185 -3.21 -17.98 -8.08
C THR A 185 -3.70 -18.99 -7.05
N GLY A 186 -5.00 -19.31 -7.05
CA GLY A 186 -5.66 -20.10 -6.00
C GLY A 186 -5.91 -19.32 -4.70
N LEU A 187 -5.39 -18.10 -4.59
CA LEU A 187 -5.71 -17.14 -3.53
C LEU A 187 -6.79 -16.19 -4.01
N ARG A 188 -7.58 -15.62 -3.08
CA ARG A 188 -8.66 -14.70 -3.45
C ARG A 188 -8.16 -13.27 -3.49
N LEU A 189 -8.44 -12.54 -4.57
CA LEU A 189 -7.97 -11.17 -4.73
C LEU A 189 -8.89 -10.18 -4.00
N ARG A 190 -8.32 -9.21 -3.31
CA ARG A 190 -9.01 -8.04 -2.75
C ARG A 190 -8.68 -6.84 -3.64
N VAL A 191 -9.68 -6.06 -4.03
CA VAL A 191 -9.45 -4.84 -4.82
C VAL A 191 -10.17 -3.64 -4.21
N GLY A 192 -9.46 -2.55 -3.99
CA GLY A 192 -9.99 -1.27 -3.52
C GLY A 192 -9.76 -0.15 -4.52
N LEU A 193 -10.81 0.62 -4.82
CA LEU A 193 -10.79 1.71 -5.80
C LEU A 193 -11.22 3.04 -5.15
N HIS A 194 -10.46 4.09 -5.41
CA HIS A 194 -10.84 5.47 -5.08
C HIS A 194 -10.46 6.43 -6.21
N HIS A 195 -11.25 7.50 -6.37
CA HIS A 195 -11.04 8.52 -7.39
C HIS A 195 -10.96 9.88 -6.68
N GLY A 196 -9.85 10.58 -6.88
CA GLY A 196 -9.51 11.78 -6.14
C GLY A 196 -8.26 12.47 -6.65
N GLU A 197 -7.77 13.46 -5.91
CA GLU A 197 -6.57 14.23 -6.20
C GLU A 197 -5.33 13.51 -5.67
N VAL A 198 -4.32 13.37 -6.52
CA VAL A 198 -3.03 12.77 -6.16
C VAL A 198 -1.89 13.70 -6.54
N GLU A 199 -0.81 13.60 -5.79
CA GLU A 199 0.45 14.31 -6.03
C GLU A 199 1.43 13.38 -6.76
N LEU A 200 2.08 13.90 -7.80
CA LEU A 200 2.95 13.16 -8.70
C LEU A 200 4.42 13.42 -8.36
N LEU A 201 5.02 12.48 -7.64
CA LEU A 201 6.44 12.54 -7.33
C LEU A 201 7.23 11.67 -8.30
N GLY A 202 7.59 12.23 -9.46
CA GLY A 202 8.28 11.51 -10.54
C GLY A 202 7.40 10.40 -11.11
N ASP A 203 7.81 9.13 -10.93
CA ASP A 203 7.01 7.96 -11.32
C ASP A 203 6.08 7.48 -10.19
N ASP A 204 5.99 8.19 -9.06
CA ASP A 204 5.19 7.80 -7.90
C ASP A 204 3.85 8.54 -7.79
N VAL A 205 2.97 8.05 -6.92
CA VAL A 205 1.75 8.76 -6.51
C VAL A 205 1.66 8.77 -4.98
N ILE A 206 1.47 9.96 -4.41
CA ILE A 206 1.35 10.15 -2.96
C ILE A 206 0.10 10.99 -2.63
N GLY A 207 -0.20 11.07 -1.34
CA GLY A 207 -1.28 11.90 -0.82
C GLY A 207 -2.42 11.12 -0.13
N HIS A 208 -3.38 11.89 0.37
CA HIS A 208 -4.49 11.38 1.17
C HIS A 208 -5.35 10.36 0.43
N ASP A 209 -5.66 10.63 -0.84
CA ASP A 209 -6.55 9.78 -1.65
C ASP A 209 -5.91 8.43 -2.01
N VAL A 210 -4.57 8.37 -2.09
CA VAL A 210 -3.83 7.11 -2.21
C VAL A 210 -4.00 6.27 -0.94
N ASN A 211 -3.87 6.89 0.23
CA ASN A 211 -4.04 6.21 1.51
C ASN A 211 -5.47 5.72 1.72
N LEU A 212 -6.47 6.50 1.29
CA LEU A 212 -7.87 6.07 1.31
C LEU A 212 -8.09 4.85 0.42
N ALA A 213 -7.57 4.84 -0.82
CA ALA A 213 -7.68 3.69 -1.72
C ALA A 213 -7.15 2.40 -1.09
N ALA A 214 -6.00 2.47 -0.41
CA ALA A 214 -5.43 1.34 0.33
C ALA A 214 -6.38 0.84 1.43
N ARG A 215 -6.97 1.75 2.21
CA ARG A 215 -7.95 1.39 3.27
C ARG A 215 -9.22 0.75 2.71
N VAL A 216 -9.65 1.16 1.52
CA VAL A 216 -10.77 0.52 0.84
C VAL A 216 -10.42 -0.92 0.47
N ALA A 217 -9.23 -1.17 -0.10
CA ALA A 217 -8.76 -2.51 -0.43
C ALA A 217 -8.65 -3.42 0.80
N ASP A 218 -8.07 -2.91 1.90
CA ASP A 218 -8.00 -3.60 3.19
C ASP A 218 -9.37 -4.08 3.69
N SER A 219 -10.42 -3.32 3.39
CA SER A 219 -11.78 -3.59 3.85
C SER A 219 -12.61 -4.48 2.91
N ALA A 220 -12.09 -4.77 1.72
CA ALA A 220 -12.68 -5.70 0.77
C ALA A 220 -12.45 -7.16 1.24
N LYS A 221 -13.39 -8.04 0.92
CA LYS A 221 -13.23 -9.49 1.12
C LYS A 221 -12.44 -10.10 -0.05
N GLY A 222 -11.86 -11.29 0.14
CA GLY A 222 -11.33 -12.05 -0.99
C GLY A 222 -12.40 -12.34 -2.06
N GLY A 223 -12.10 -12.00 -3.31
CA GLY A 223 -13.01 -12.04 -4.46
C GLY A 223 -13.96 -10.83 -4.52
N GLU A 224 -13.60 -9.71 -3.88
CA GLU A 224 -14.43 -8.49 -3.86
C GLU A 224 -13.67 -7.30 -4.44
N VAL A 225 -14.25 -6.71 -5.49
CA VAL A 225 -13.91 -5.36 -5.95
C VAL A 225 -14.77 -4.35 -5.20
N LEU A 226 -14.14 -3.46 -4.44
CA LEU A 226 -14.80 -2.44 -3.64
C LEU A 226 -14.37 -1.06 -4.11
N ALA A 227 -15.34 -0.19 -4.41
CA ALA A 227 -15.07 1.18 -4.85
C ALA A 227 -15.71 2.19 -3.90
N THR A 228 -15.04 3.32 -3.68
CA THR A 228 -15.70 4.50 -3.08
C THR A 228 -16.83 5.00 -3.98
N THR A 229 -17.79 5.72 -3.40
CA THR A 229 -18.84 6.36 -4.20
C THR A 229 -18.30 7.43 -5.15
N ASP A 230 -17.09 7.94 -4.91
CA ASP A 230 -16.46 8.96 -5.77
C ASP A 230 -16.10 8.37 -7.13
N VAL A 231 -15.62 7.12 -7.17
CA VAL A 231 -15.44 6.35 -8.42
C VAL A 231 -16.77 6.23 -9.17
N ARG A 232 -17.84 5.84 -8.45
CA ARG A 232 -19.17 5.69 -9.05
C ARG A 232 -19.71 7.01 -9.58
N SER A 233 -19.51 8.10 -8.85
CA SER A 233 -19.95 9.45 -9.23
C SER A 233 -19.17 9.98 -10.42
N ALA A 234 -17.86 9.76 -10.46
CA ALA A 234 -17.00 10.19 -11.57
C ALA A 234 -17.36 9.48 -12.88
N ILE A 235 -17.79 8.21 -12.81
CA ILE A 235 -18.28 7.45 -13.97
C ILE A 235 -19.65 7.94 -14.44
N GLY A 236 -20.52 8.33 -13.50
CA GLY A 236 -21.91 8.67 -13.78
C GLY A 236 -22.72 7.43 -14.19
N THR A 237 -22.64 7.04 -15.47
CA THR A 237 -23.34 5.86 -16.02
C THR A 237 -22.40 4.65 -16.03
N PRO A 238 -22.70 3.57 -15.28
CA PRO A 238 -21.84 2.38 -15.26
C PRO A 238 -21.58 1.80 -16.65
N PRO A 239 -20.37 1.27 -16.93
CA PRO A 239 -20.09 0.57 -18.17
C PRO A 239 -21.05 -0.59 -18.41
N ALA A 240 -21.23 -0.97 -19.68
CA ALA A 240 -22.06 -2.11 -20.05
C ALA A 240 -21.62 -3.38 -19.30
N GLY A 241 -22.57 -4.09 -18.73
CA GLY A 241 -22.30 -5.30 -17.96
C GLY A 241 -21.61 -5.07 -16.61
N VAL A 242 -21.63 -3.84 -16.06
CA VAL A 242 -21.08 -3.52 -14.73
C VAL A 242 -22.18 -2.96 -13.83
N THR A 243 -22.20 -3.41 -12.57
CA THR A 243 -23.13 -2.90 -11.55
C THR A 243 -22.38 -2.46 -10.30
N PHE A 244 -22.81 -1.33 -9.75
CA PHE A 244 -22.42 -0.89 -8.41
C PHE A 244 -23.51 -1.28 -7.42
N GLY A 245 -23.15 -2.11 -6.45
CA GLY A 245 -24.06 -2.51 -5.39
C GLY A 245 -24.42 -1.37 -4.43
N ARG A 246 -25.24 -1.69 -3.43
CA ARG A 246 -25.65 -0.74 -2.40
C ARG A 246 -24.43 -0.18 -1.66
N ALA A 247 -24.33 1.15 -1.63
CA ALA A 247 -23.30 1.86 -0.88
C ALA A 247 -23.46 1.64 0.63
N ARG A 248 -22.34 1.46 1.32
CA ARG A 248 -22.23 1.19 2.75
C ARG A 248 -21.24 2.19 3.36
N ARG A 249 -21.57 2.69 4.54
CA ARG A 249 -20.71 3.61 5.28
C ARG A 249 -19.60 2.83 5.99
N ARG A 250 -18.37 3.29 5.87
CA ARG A 250 -17.18 2.76 6.55
C ARG A 250 -16.38 3.91 7.16
N THR A 251 -15.73 3.63 8.28
CA THR A 251 -14.75 4.53 8.91
C THR A 251 -13.40 3.84 8.85
N PHE A 252 -12.38 4.55 8.37
CA PHE A 252 -11.04 4.00 8.23
C PHE A 252 -10.10 4.72 9.19
N LYS A 253 -9.14 3.98 9.77
CA LYS A 253 -8.12 4.58 10.62
C LYS A 253 -7.26 5.56 9.79
N GLY A 254 -7.14 6.79 10.25
CA GLY A 254 -6.38 7.85 9.59
C GLY A 254 -7.10 8.55 8.44
N VAL A 255 -8.40 8.28 8.25
CA VAL A 255 -9.27 9.00 7.30
C VAL A 255 -10.34 9.70 8.11
N ASP A 256 -10.50 11.00 7.90
CA ASP A 256 -11.50 11.79 8.61
C ASP A 256 -12.91 11.49 8.11
N GLY A 257 -13.83 11.35 9.05
CA GLY A 257 -15.23 11.09 8.73
C GLY A 257 -15.49 9.66 8.26
N SER A 258 -16.56 9.51 7.48
CA SER A 258 -17.01 8.20 7.02
C SER A 258 -17.16 8.20 5.51
N VAL A 259 -16.62 7.17 4.88
CA VAL A 259 -16.56 6.99 3.44
C VAL A 259 -17.64 6.02 3.02
N LEU A 260 -18.34 6.33 1.94
CA LEU A 260 -19.28 5.40 1.32
C LEU A 260 -18.53 4.54 0.32
N VAL A 261 -18.66 3.22 0.49
CA VAL A 261 -18.08 2.22 -0.42
C VAL A 261 -19.17 1.31 -0.95
N CYS A 262 -19.06 0.90 -2.21
CA CYS A 262 -19.98 0.01 -2.88
C CYS A 262 -19.22 -1.12 -3.59
N PRO A 263 -19.69 -2.37 -3.47
CA PRO A 263 -19.09 -3.48 -4.21
C PRO A 263 -19.41 -3.32 -5.69
N VAL A 264 -18.46 -3.69 -6.55
CA VAL A 264 -18.59 -3.64 -8.00
C VAL A 264 -18.59 -5.06 -8.54
N ARG A 265 -19.49 -5.36 -9.49
CA ARG A 265 -19.63 -6.70 -10.09
C ARG A 265 -19.96 -6.62 -11.56
N ARG A 266 -19.69 -7.69 -12.30
CA ARG A 266 -20.35 -7.91 -13.60
C ARG A 266 -21.85 -8.06 -13.40
N ALA A 267 -22.63 -7.48 -14.32
CA ALA A 267 -24.03 -7.85 -14.46
C ALA A 267 -24.08 -9.28 -15.00
N GLY A 268 -24.78 -10.16 -14.29
CA GLY A 268 -25.11 -11.50 -14.78
C GLY A 268 -26.22 -11.48 -15.81
#